data_AF-A0A5E6YD10-F1
#
_entry.id   AF-A0A5E6YD10-F1
#
_cell.length_a   1.000
_cell.length_b   1.000
_cell.length_c   1.000
_cell.angle_alpha   90.00
_cell.angle_beta   90.00
_cell.angle_gamma   90.00
#
_symmetry.space_group_name_H-M   'P 1'
#
loop_
_entity.id
_entity.type
_entity.pdbx_description
1 polymer ?
#
loop_
_entity_poly.entity_id
_entity_poly.type
_entity_poly.pdbx_seq_one_letter_code
_entity_poly.pdbx_strand_id
1 'polypeptide(L)' 'MIDNQILASAERQAQLEAAKAAFFNSGGQITRAGGCTLQPLPPTRSVKIDPDTILKRRRKSPTPAERQTLRRLAEAL' A
#
# COMPACT_ATOMS: atom_id res chain seq x y z
N MET A 1 -29.79 -5.20 -23.04
CA MET A 1 -29.27 -3.81 -22.99
C MET A 1 -27.75 -3.75 -22.77
N ILE A 2 -27.05 -4.90 -22.75
CA ILE A 2 -25.59 -4.98 -22.59
C ILE A 2 -24.91 -4.99 -23.98
N ASP A 3 -25.62 -5.45 -25.00
CA ASP A 3 -25.10 -5.73 -26.34
C ASP A 3 -24.61 -4.47 -27.07
N ASN A 4 -25.31 -3.34 -26.90
CA ASN A 4 -24.90 -2.06 -27.47
C ASN A 4 -23.58 -1.52 -26.90
N GLN A 5 -23.28 -1.82 -25.63
CA GLN A 5 -22.04 -1.38 -25.00
C GLN A 5 -20.84 -2.19 -25.50
N ILE A 6 -21.06 -3.47 -25.83
CA ILE A 6 -20.04 -4.36 -26.39
C ILE A 6 -19.70 -3.95 -27.83
N LEU A 7 -20.71 -3.62 -28.64
CA LEU A 7 -20.48 -3.12 -30.00
C LEU A 7 -19.75 -1.77 -29.99
N ALA A 8 -20.18 -0.84 -29.14
CA ALA A 8 -19.52 0.46 -29.00
C ALA A 8 -18.08 0.36 -28.44
N SER A 9 -17.79 -0.63 -27.59
CA SER A 9 -16.43 -0.85 -27.10
C SER A 9 -15.54 -1.49 -28.17
N ALA A 10 -16.07 -2.39 -29.00
CA ALA A 10 -15.35 -2.98 -30.13
C ALA A 10 -14.99 -1.94 -31.20
N GLU A 11 -15.93 -1.05 -31.56
CA GLU A 11 -15.68 0.05 -32.49
C GLU A 11 -14.61 1.00 -31.94
N ARG A 12 -14.71 1.37 -30.66
CA ARG A 12 -13.71 2.23 -30.00
C ARG A 12 -12.34 1.55 -29.94
N GLN A 13 -12.28 0.23 -29.74
CA GLN A 13 -11.04 -0.52 -29.74
C GLN A 13 -10.37 -0.51 -31.12
N ALA A 14 -11.13 -0.72 -32.20
CA ALA A 14 -10.62 -0.66 -33.57
C ALA A 14 -10.07 0.73 -33.92
N GLN A 15 -10.75 1.80 -33.49
CA GLN A 15 -10.28 3.17 -33.67
C GLN A 15 -8.96 3.44 -32.94
N LEU A 16 -8.81 2.95 -31.71
CA LEU A 16 -7.57 3.08 -30.94
C LEU A 16 -6.41 2.31 -31.60
N GLU A 17 -6.67 1.13 -32.15
CA GLU A 17 -5.66 0.33 -32.83
C GLU A 17 -5.19 0.99 -34.13
N ALA A 18 -6.12 1.53 -34.93
CA ALA A 18 -5.78 2.30 -36.12
C ALA A 18 -4.94 3.54 -35.78
N ALA A 19 -5.30 4.28 -34.72
CA ALA A 19 -4.56 5.44 -34.26
C ALA A 19 -3.15 5.06 -33.75
N LYS A 20 -3.02 3.95 -33.02
CA LYS A 20 -1.72 3.42 -32.61
C LYS A 20 -0.85 3.07 -33.80
N ALA A 21 -1.39 2.36 -34.80
CA ALA A 21 -0.65 2.01 -36.00
C ALA A 21 -0.16 3.25 -36.76
N ALA A 22 -1.01 4.27 -36.91
CA ALA A 22 -0.63 5.53 -37.53
C ALA A 22 0.50 6.25 -36.76
N PHE A 23 0.45 6.27 -35.43
CA PHE A 23 1.48 6.85 -34.57
C PHE A 23 2.84 6.13 -34.72
N PHE A 24 2.86 4.80 -34.78
CA PHE A 24 4.10 4.07 -35.00
C PHE A 24 4.63 4.23 -36.42
N ASN A 25 3.76 4.26 -37.42
CA ASN A 25 4.14 4.45 -38.82
C ASN A 25 4.73 5.84 -39.08
N SER A 26 4.35 6.86 -38.30
CA SER A 26 4.96 8.19 -38.36
C SER A 26 6.30 8.30 -37.61
N GLY A 27 6.80 7.19 -37.06
CA GLY A 27 8.06 7.14 -36.31
C GLY A 27 7.91 7.46 -34.82
N GLY A 28 6.69 7.51 -34.30
CA GLY A 28 6.43 7.72 -32.87
C GLY A 28 7.02 6.61 -32.00
N GLN A 29 7.65 7.01 -30.89
CA GLN A 29 8.22 6.09 -29.91
C GLN A 29 7.42 6.12 -28.61
N ILE A 30 7.15 4.95 -28.04
CA ILE A 30 6.56 4.85 -26.71
C ILE A 30 7.68 4.83 -25.68
N THR A 31 7.62 5.77 -24.74
CA THR A 31 8.47 5.75 -23.55
C THR A 31 7.61 5.41 -22.34
N ARG A 32 7.99 4.37 -21.59
CA ARG A 32 7.40 4.11 -20.29
C ARG A 32 7.97 5.14 -19.31
N ALA A 33 7.15 6.12 -18.92
CA ALA A 33 7.53 7.02 -17.83
C ALA A 33 7.77 6.20 -16.56
N GLY A 34 8.81 6.56 -15.80
CA GLY A 34 9.02 6.00 -14.48
C GLY A 34 7.79 6.23 -13.61
N GLY A 35 7.42 5.23 -12.81
CA GLY A 35 6.32 5.41 -11.85
C GLY A 35 6.68 6.50 -10.84
N CYS A 36 5.73 7.39 -10.53
CA CYS A 36 5.90 8.30 -9.42
C CYS A 36 5.78 7.49 -8.13
N THR A 37 6.90 7.26 -7.43
CA THR A 37 6.88 6.70 -6.08
C THR A 37 6.42 7.81 -5.14
N LEU A 38 5.11 8.03 -5.04
CA LEU A 38 4.51 8.80 -3.97
C LEU A 38 4.65 8.00 -2.67
N GLN A 39 5.87 7.96 -2.13
CA GLN A 39 6.11 7.57 -0.76
C GLN A 39 6.14 8.86 0.05
N PRO A 40 4.99 9.38 0.53
CA PRO A 40 5.03 10.46 1.50
C PRO A 40 5.85 9.94 2.68
N LEU A 41 6.84 10.74 3.11
CA LEU A 41 7.56 10.46 4.33
C LEU A 41 6.52 10.29 5.45
N PRO A 42 6.61 9.22 6.26
CA PRO A 42 5.71 9.08 7.40
C PRO A 42 5.88 10.30 8.31
N PRO A 43 4.81 10.77 8.95
CA PRO A 43 4.90 11.92 9.83
C PRO A 43 5.94 11.66 10.92
N THR A 44 6.75 12.68 11.23
CA THR A 44 7.71 12.58 12.33
C THR A 44 6.97 12.24 13.61
N ARG A 45 7.53 11.33 14.40
CA ARG A 45 6.97 10.95 15.70
C ARG A 45 6.78 12.21 16.55
N SER A 46 5.56 12.46 17.02
CA SER A 46 5.28 13.57 17.92
C SER A 46 6.06 13.42 19.24
N VAL A 47 6.64 14.52 19.71
CA VAL A 47 7.24 14.62 21.06
C VAL A 47 6.16 14.62 22.13
N LYS A 48 4.97 15.15 21.80
CA LYS A 48 3.81 15.22 22.69
C LYS A 48 2.86 14.07 22.39
N ILE A 49 2.71 13.14 23.33
CA ILE A 49 1.72 12.08 23.26
C ILE A 49 0.46 12.59 23.99
N ASP A 50 -0.69 12.53 23.34
CA ASP A 50 -1.96 12.89 23.97
C ASP A 50 -2.28 11.85 25.06
N PRO A 51 -2.46 12.25 26.34
CA PRO A 51 -2.72 11.34 27.44
C PRO A 51 -3.95 10.45 27.22
N ASP A 52 -4.94 10.90 26.45
CA ASP A 52 -6.13 10.12 26.13
C ASP A 52 -5.90 9.07 25.03
N THR A 53 -4.84 9.24 24.23
CA THR A 53 -4.41 8.28 23.20
C THR A 53 -3.43 7.23 23.71
N ILE A 54 -2.92 7.39 24.94
CA ILE A 54 -2.08 6.37 25.58
C ILE A 54 -2.96 5.13 25.82
N LEU A 55 -2.52 3.97 25.32
CA LEU A 55 -3.23 2.70 25.55
C LEU A 55 -3.27 2.43 27.07
N LYS A 56 -4.38 2.83 27.73
CA LYS A 56 -4.60 2.77 29.18
C LYS A 56 -4.46 1.35 29.76
N ARG A 57 -4.41 0.34 28.90
CA ARG A 57 -4.24 -1.09 29.21
C ARG A 57 -2.80 -1.60 29.04
N ARG A 58 -1.77 -0.73 29.04
CA ARG A 58 -0.39 -1.25 29.10
C ARG A 58 -0.22 -2.04 30.40
N ARG A 59 -0.11 -3.36 30.29
CA ARG A 59 0.18 -4.23 31.44
C ARG A 59 1.48 -3.75 32.09
N LYS A 60 1.48 -3.63 33.42
CA LYS A 60 2.69 -3.33 34.17
C LYS A 60 3.76 -4.36 33.79
N SER A 61 4.96 -3.89 33.50
CA SER A 61 6.07 -4.80 33.21
C SER A 61 6.43 -5.55 34.49
N PRO A 62 6.72 -6.87 34.42
CA PRO A 62 7.03 -7.65 35.59
C PRO A 62 8.32 -7.16 36.26
N THR A 63 8.33 -7.21 37.59
CA THR A 63 9.50 -6.87 38.40
C THR A 63 10.66 -7.84 38.14
N PRO A 64 11.91 -7.52 38.52
CA PRO A 64 13.03 -8.44 38.35
C PRO A 64 12.80 -9.82 39.00
N ALA A 65 12.19 -9.85 40.19
CA ALA A 65 11.86 -11.09 40.89
C ALA A 65 10.81 -11.91 40.13
N GLU A 66 9.73 -11.27 39.68
CA GLU A 66 8.68 -11.92 38.87
C GLU A 66 9.23 -12.47 37.55
N ARG A 67 10.18 -11.77 36.92
CA ARG A 67 10.85 -12.29 35.71
C ARG A 67 11.66 -13.54 36.00
N GLN A 68 12.34 -13.61 37.15
CA GLN A 68 13.13 -14.77 37.53
C GLN A 68 12.24 -15.98 37.82
N THR A 69 11.11 -15.79 38.50
CA THR A 69 10.15 -16.87 38.76
C THR A 69 9.50 -17.37 37.49
N LEU A 70 9.04 -16.49 36.60
CA LEU A 70 8.47 -16.86 35.31
C LEU A 70 9.47 -17.63 34.43
N ARG A 71 10.75 -17.26 34.46
CA ARG A 71 11.81 -17.98 33.74
C ARG A 71 11.98 -19.40 34.26
N ARG A 72 12.05 -19.60 35.58
CA ARG A 72 12.14 -20.93 36.18
C ARG A 72 10.94 -21.82 35.84
N LEU A 73 9.73 -21.24 35.83
CA LEU A 73 8.52 -21.97 35.44
C LEU A 73 8.56 -22.38 33.96
N ALA A 74 9.09 -21.53 33.09
CA ALA A 74 9.21 -21.83 31.67
C ALA A 74 10.29 -22.89 31.38
N GLU A 75 11.40 -22.91 32.13
CA GLU A 75 12.46 -23.91 32.00
C GLU A 75 12.04 -25.30 32.53
N ALA A 76 10.99 -25.37 33.37
CA ALA A 76 10.48 -26.61 33.95
C ALA A 76 9.39 -27.30 33.10
N LEU A 77 9.03 -26.72 31.94
CA LEU A 77 8.11 -27.28 30.94
C LEU A 77 8.89 -27.97 29.81
#